data_AF-A0A1I9WUW4-F1
#
_entry.id   AF-A0A1I9WUW4-F1
#
_cell.length_a   1.000
_cell.length_b   1.000
_cell.length_c   1.000
_cell.angle_alpha   90.00
_cell.angle_beta   90.00
_cell.angle_gamma   90.00
#
_symmetry.space_group_name_H-M   'P 1'
#
loop_
_entity.id
_entity.type
_entity.pdbx_description
1 polymer ?
#
loop_
_entity_poly.entity_id
_entity_poly.type
_entity_poly.pdbx_seq_one_letter_code
_entity_poly.pdbx_strand_id
1 'polypeptide(L)'
;MREIVHLQTGQCGNQIGAAFWQTISGEHGLDSNGVYNGTSELQLERMSVYFNEASGNKYVPRAVLVDLEPGTMDAVRAGPFGQLFRPDNFVFGQSGAGNNWAKGHYTEGAELVDQVLDVVRREAEGCDCLQGFQITHSLGGGTGAGMGTLLISKIREEFPDRMMATFSVVPSPKVSDTVVEPYNATLSIHQLVENSDETFCIDNEALYDICMRTLKLSNPSYGDLNYLVSAVMSGVTTCLRFPGQLNSDLRKLAVNMVPFPRLHFFMVGFAPLTSRGAHSFRAVSVPELTQQMFDPKNMMAASDFRNGRYLTCSAIFRGRVAMKEVEDQMRNVQSKNSSYFVEWIPNNIQTALCAIPPRGLTMSSTFIGNSTSIQELFKRVGEQFTAMFRRKAFLHWYTGEGMDEMEFTEAESNMNDLVSEYQQYQDAGIDEEEEEYEEELPEGEE
;
A
#
# COMPACT_ATOMS: atom_id res chain seq x y z
N MET A 1 24.17 4.29 1.79
CA MET A 1 22.84 4.93 1.73
C MET A 1 21.81 3.80 1.63
N ARG A 2 20.50 4.07 1.53
CA ARG A 2 19.47 3.04 1.59
C ARG A 2 18.39 3.33 0.57
N GLU A 3 18.56 2.85 -0.65
CA GLU A 3 17.74 3.23 -1.81
C GLU A 3 16.52 2.32 -1.99
N ILE A 4 15.46 2.85 -2.60
CA ILE A 4 14.23 2.11 -2.94
C ILE A 4 13.96 2.31 -4.43
N VAL A 5 13.80 1.21 -5.17
CA VAL A 5 13.36 1.26 -6.56
C VAL A 5 11.84 1.21 -6.59
N HIS A 6 11.22 2.21 -7.21
CA HIS A 6 9.76 2.29 -7.29
C HIS A 6 9.27 1.82 -8.67
N LEU A 7 8.29 0.92 -8.69
CA LEU A 7 7.68 0.41 -9.90
C LEU A 7 6.20 0.82 -9.96
N GLN A 8 5.75 1.22 -11.15
CA GLN A 8 4.37 1.62 -11.39
C GLN A 8 3.84 0.77 -12.53
N THR A 9 2.81 -0.04 -12.27
CA THR A 9 2.30 -0.99 -13.26
C THR A 9 0.83 -0.72 -13.60
N GLY A 10 0.55 -0.64 -14.90
CA GLY A 10 -0.80 -0.40 -15.44
C GLY A 10 -1.32 1.02 -15.23
N GLN A 11 -2.51 1.30 -15.77
CA GLN A 11 -3.11 2.63 -15.76
C GLN A 11 -3.25 3.23 -14.35
N CYS A 12 -3.82 2.47 -13.41
CA CYS A 12 -4.03 2.94 -12.03
C CYS A 12 -2.71 3.18 -11.30
N GLY A 13 -1.76 2.23 -11.41
CA GLY A 13 -0.44 2.33 -10.80
C GLY A 13 0.34 3.55 -11.27
N ASN A 14 0.34 3.82 -12.58
CA ASN A 14 1.02 4.99 -13.15
C ASN A 14 0.35 6.33 -12.74
N GLN A 15 -0.98 6.38 -12.62
CA GLN A 15 -1.66 7.60 -12.18
C GLN A 15 -1.39 7.93 -10.71
N ILE A 16 -1.48 6.93 -9.83
CA ILE A 16 -1.20 7.08 -8.39
C ILE A 16 0.28 7.36 -8.19
N GLY A 17 1.15 6.64 -8.89
CA GLY A 17 2.58 6.83 -8.84
C GLY A 17 3.01 8.22 -9.32
N ALA A 18 2.41 8.76 -10.38
CA ALA A 18 2.64 10.15 -10.81
C ALA A 18 2.22 11.16 -9.72
N ALA A 19 1.05 10.96 -9.09
CA ALA A 19 0.61 11.79 -7.97
C ALA A 19 1.53 11.68 -6.75
N PHE A 20 2.03 10.48 -6.45
CA PHE A 20 3.02 10.24 -5.40
C PHE A 20 4.31 11.03 -5.66
N TRP A 21 4.90 10.92 -6.85
CA TRP A 21 6.12 11.67 -7.20
C TRP A 21 5.92 13.17 -7.15
N GLN A 22 4.77 13.68 -7.60
CA GLN A 22 4.44 15.09 -7.49
C GLN A 22 4.40 15.55 -6.02
N THR A 23 3.80 14.74 -5.13
CA THR A 23 3.70 15.04 -3.71
C THR A 23 5.08 15.01 -3.04
N ILE A 24 5.87 13.94 -3.21
CA ILE A 24 7.17 13.84 -2.54
C ILE A 24 8.21 14.80 -3.13
N SER A 25 8.16 15.08 -4.43
CA SER A 25 9.03 16.11 -5.04
C SER A 25 8.76 17.49 -4.43
N GLY A 26 7.47 17.83 -4.24
CA GLY A 26 7.07 19.05 -3.56
C GLY A 26 7.53 19.12 -2.10
N GLU A 27 7.51 18.00 -1.38
CA GLU A 27 7.99 17.93 0.02
C GLU A 27 9.51 18.06 0.13
N HIS A 28 10.24 17.54 -0.85
CA HIS A 28 11.69 17.66 -0.96
C HIS A 28 12.14 18.98 -1.62
N GLY A 29 11.21 19.86 -2.02
CA GLY A 29 11.54 21.16 -2.61
C GLY A 29 12.06 21.09 -4.04
N LEU A 30 11.76 20.02 -4.78
CA LEU A 30 12.11 19.86 -6.18
C LEU A 30 11.07 20.51 -7.10
N ASP A 31 11.54 21.22 -8.12
CA ASP A 31 10.68 21.70 -9.20
C ASP A 31 10.43 20.63 -10.28
N SER A 32 9.62 20.96 -11.30
CA SER A 32 9.31 20.04 -12.40
C SER A 32 10.52 19.63 -13.24
N ASN A 33 11.63 20.38 -13.15
CA ASN A 33 12.88 20.08 -13.84
C ASN A 33 13.85 19.25 -12.98
N GLY A 34 13.49 18.96 -11.73
CA GLY A 34 14.30 18.20 -10.77
C GLY A 34 15.35 19.05 -10.07
N VAL A 35 15.26 20.38 -10.13
CA VAL A 35 16.20 21.28 -9.45
C VAL A 35 15.70 21.54 -8.03
N TYR A 36 16.61 21.45 -7.06
CA TYR A 36 16.31 21.73 -5.67
C TYR A 36 16.19 23.24 -5.41
N ASN A 37 14.99 23.66 -5.02
CA ASN A 37 14.64 25.02 -4.60
C ASN A 37 14.08 25.01 -3.17
N GLY A 38 14.46 24.01 -2.36
CA GLY A 38 13.99 23.85 -0.99
C GLY A 38 14.59 24.86 -0.01
N THR A 39 14.08 24.85 1.21
CA THR A 39 14.44 25.81 2.27
C THR A 39 15.10 25.16 3.48
N SER A 40 15.17 23.82 3.53
CA SER A 40 15.63 23.07 4.70
C SER A 40 16.61 21.97 4.30
N GLU A 41 17.75 21.89 4.98
CA GLU A 41 18.78 20.86 4.78
C GLU A 41 18.25 19.43 5.03
N LEU A 42 17.27 19.30 5.94
CA LEU A 42 16.60 18.02 6.24
C LEU A 42 15.89 17.43 5.01
N GLN A 43 15.56 18.25 4.00
CA GLN A 43 14.98 17.79 2.73
C GLN A 43 16.01 17.07 1.85
N LEU A 44 17.30 17.37 2.01
CA LEU A 44 18.38 16.78 1.21
C LEU A 44 18.96 15.52 1.86
N GLU A 45 18.96 15.43 3.19
CA GLU A 45 19.69 14.40 3.95
C GLU A 45 19.38 12.95 3.53
N ARG A 46 18.12 12.65 3.19
CA ARG A 46 17.67 11.32 2.74
C ARG A 46 17.00 11.35 1.37
N MET A 47 17.33 12.34 0.54
CA MET A 47 16.82 12.45 -0.81
C MET A 47 17.25 11.25 -1.69
N SER A 48 18.44 10.69 -1.43
CA SER A 48 18.99 9.53 -2.14
C SER A 48 18.15 8.25 -2.02
N VAL A 49 17.20 8.18 -1.07
CA VAL A 49 16.31 7.03 -0.91
C VAL A 49 15.45 6.81 -2.16
N TYR A 50 14.90 7.89 -2.73
CA TYR A 50 14.00 7.84 -3.88
C TYR A 50 14.56 8.53 -5.14
N PHE A 51 15.56 9.39 -5.01
CA PHE A 51 16.09 10.17 -6.12
C PHE A 51 17.56 9.85 -6.38
N ASN A 52 17.91 9.76 -7.65
CA ASN A 52 19.27 9.74 -8.14
C ASN A 52 19.76 11.18 -8.33
N GLU A 53 20.94 11.50 -7.81
CA GLU A 53 21.61 12.76 -8.09
C GLU A 53 22.31 12.68 -9.45
N ALA A 54 21.82 13.47 -10.42
CA ALA A 54 22.41 13.63 -11.73
C ALA A 54 23.29 14.89 -11.77
N SER A 55 24.08 15.02 -12.84
CA SER A 55 24.94 16.19 -13.06
C SER A 55 24.16 17.51 -13.00
N GLY A 56 24.68 18.51 -12.29
CA GLY A 56 24.09 19.85 -12.20
C GLY A 56 23.04 20.02 -11.11
N ASN A 57 23.18 19.31 -9.98
CA ASN A 57 22.24 19.33 -8.84
C ASN A 57 20.78 19.02 -9.25
N LYS A 58 20.64 18.13 -10.25
CA LYS A 58 19.34 17.67 -10.73
C LYS A 58 19.04 16.31 -10.13
N TYR A 59 17.88 16.16 -9.54
CA TYR A 59 17.43 14.92 -8.91
C TYR A 59 16.40 14.23 -9.80
N VAL A 60 16.63 12.95 -10.08
CA VAL A 60 15.81 12.12 -10.97
C VAL A 60 15.19 10.98 -10.16
N PRO A 61 13.87 10.78 -10.21
CA PRO A 61 13.17 9.66 -9.57
C PRO A 61 13.76 8.31 -9.96
N ARG A 62 14.01 7.46 -8.96
CA ARG A 62 14.30 6.03 -9.15
C ARG A 62 13.00 5.26 -9.39
N ALA A 63 12.37 5.55 -10.53
CA ALA A 63 11.09 5.01 -10.93
C ALA A 63 11.19 4.21 -12.23
N VAL A 64 10.46 3.10 -12.31
CA VAL A 64 10.23 2.32 -13.53
C VAL A 64 8.73 2.34 -13.82
N LEU A 65 8.36 2.82 -15.01
CA LEU A 65 6.98 2.98 -15.43
C LEU A 65 6.65 1.92 -16.46
N VAL A 66 5.62 1.12 -16.17
CA VAL A 66 5.27 -0.07 -16.93
C VAL A 66 3.79 -0.04 -17.28
N ASP A 67 3.46 -0.22 -18.55
CA ASP A 67 2.09 -0.48 -18.99
C ASP A 67 2.10 -1.25 -20.30
N LEU A 68 1.11 -2.10 -20.51
CA LEU A 68 0.92 -2.81 -21.78
C LEU A 68 0.29 -1.88 -22.84
N GLU A 69 -0.26 -0.75 -22.42
CA GLU A 69 -0.83 0.27 -23.29
C GLU A 69 0.06 1.53 -23.40
N PRO A 70 0.32 2.04 -24.62
CA PRO A 70 1.16 3.22 -24.80
C PRO A 70 0.51 4.51 -24.30
N GLY A 71 -0.83 4.61 -24.31
CA GLY A 71 -1.56 5.83 -24.00
C GLY A 71 -1.36 6.35 -22.58
N THR A 72 -1.16 5.45 -21.61
CA THR A 72 -0.87 5.82 -20.21
C THR A 72 0.45 6.57 -20.11
N MET A 73 1.47 6.17 -20.88
CA MET A 73 2.79 6.79 -20.84
C MET A 73 2.78 8.22 -21.37
N ASP A 74 1.98 8.48 -22.40
CA ASP A 74 1.83 9.82 -22.96
C ASP A 74 1.10 10.75 -21.98
N ALA A 75 0.10 10.23 -21.26
CA ALA A 75 -0.57 10.98 -20.19
C ALA A 75 0.38 11.34 -19.04
N VAL A 76 1.25 10.41 -18.62
CA VAL A 76 2.26 10.68 -17.58
C VAL A 76 3.28 11.71 -18.06
N ARG A 77 3.78 11.59 -19.30
CA ARG A 77 4.74 12.54 -19.89
C ARG A 77 4.15 13.95 -20.07
N ALA A 78 2.87 14.05 -20.38
CA ALA A 78 2.14 15.31 -20.46
C ALA A 78 1.81 15.92 -19.08
N GLY A 79 1.97 15.13 -18.01
CA GLY A 79 1.75 15.57 -16.64
C GLY A 79 2.78 16.61 -16.15
N PRO A 80 2.50 17.29 -15.03
CA PRO A 80 3.32 18.41 -14.53
C PRO A 80 4.77 18.02 -14.19
N PHE A 81 5.00 16.76 -13.82
CA PHE A 81 6.32 16.21 -13.51
C PHE A 81 6.75 15.13 -14.52
N GLY A 82 6.10 15.04 -15.69
CA GLY A 82 6.38 14.01 -16.68
C GLY A 82 7.82 14.03 -17.22
N GLN A 83 8.42 15.23 -17.32
CA GLN A 83 9.80 15.45 -17.77
C GLN A 83 10.86 15.12 -16.70
N LEU A 84 10.43 14.81 -15.48
CA LEU A 84 11.31 14.47 -14.38
C LEU A 84 11.82 13.03 -14.50
N PHE A 85 11.02 12.14 -15.06
CA PHE A 85 11.34 10.71 -15.22
C PHE A 85 12.39 10.47 -16.31
N ARG A 86 13.25 9.47 -16.10
CA ARG A 86 14.22 9.05 -17.10
C ARG A 86 13.49 8.40 -18.30
N PRO A 87 13.69 8.85 -19.54
CA PRO A 87 13.04 8.26 -20.73
C PRO A 87 13.31 6.75 -20.87
N ASP A 88 14.52 6.31 -20.51
CA ASP A 88 14.94 4.89 -20.58
C ASP A 88 14.24 3.97 -19.56
N ASN A 89 13.47 4.54 -18.63
CA ASN A 89 12.74 3.81 -17.61
C ASN A 89 11.23 3.67 -17.94
N PHE A 90 10.81 4.14 -19.12
CA PHE A 90 9.47 3.88 -19.64
C PHE A 90 9.50 2.59 -20.46
N VAL A 91 8.85 1.55 -19.95
CA VAL A 91 8.70 0.26 -20.64
C VAL A 91 7.24 0.06 -20.96
N PHE A 92 6.89 -0.02 -22.24
CA PHE A 92 5.50 -0.16 -22.63
C PHE A 92 5.28 -1.09 -23.81
N GLY A 93 4.14 -1.79 -23.77
CA GLY A 93 3.68 -2.67 -24.84
C GLY A 93 2.94 -1.92 -25.94
N GLN A 94 2.48 -2.69 -26.95
CA GLN A 94 1.59 -2.19 -28.00
C GLN A 94 0.16 -2.73 -27.86
N SER A 95 -0.05 -3.75 -27.03
CA SER A 95 -1.28 -4.51 -26.88
C SER A 95 -1.70 -4.46 -25.41
N GLY A 96 -2.89 -3.96 -25.11
CA GLY A 96 -3.40 -3.88 -23.73
C GLY A 96 -3.93 -5.22 -23.21
N ALA A 97 -3.88 -5.41 -21.89
CA ALA A 97 -4.43 -6.62 -21.26
C ALA A 97 -5.98 -6.67 -21.26
N GLY A 98 -6.67 -5.56 -21.54
CA GLY A 98 -8.14 -5.55 -21.67
C GLY A 98 -8.89 -6.05 -20.43
N ASN A 99 -8.43 -5.68 -19.23
CA ASN A 99 -8.96 -6.16 -17.93
C ASN A 99 -8.91 -7.69 -17.74
N ASN A 100 -8.02 -8.39 -18.43
CA ASN A 100 -7.80 -9.81 -18.25
C ASN A 100 -6.46 -10.06 -17.54
N TRP A 101 -6.52 -10.61 -16.32
CA TRP A 101 -5.33 -10.96 -15.53
C TRP A 101 -4.44 -11.99 -16.24
N ALA A 102 -5.03 -13.02 -16.87
CA ALA A 102 -4.26 -14.07 -17.55
C ALA A 102 -3.45 -13.51 -18.72
N LYS A 103 -3.97 -12.50 -19.44
CA LYS A 103 -3.19 -11.79 -20.46
C LYS A 103 -1.97 -11.07 -19.90
N GLY A 104 -2.18 -10.38 -18.78
CA GLY A 104 -1.10 -9.70 -18.08
C GLY A 104 -0.07 -10.67 -17.49
N HIS A 105 -0.48 -11.87 -17.09
CA HIS A 105 0.38 -12.80 -16.37
C HIS A 105 1.09 -13.82 -17.27
N TYR A 106 0.39 -14.36 -18.28
CA TYR A 106 0.88 -15.49 -19.09
C TYR A 106 1.22 -15.14 -20.54
N THR A 107 0.60 -14.11 -21.12
CA THR A 107 0.80 -13.77 -22.55
C THR A 107 1.51 -12.44 -22.72
N GLU A 108 0.79 -11.35 -22.96
CA GLU A 108 1.34 -10.04 -23.30
C GLU A 108 2.32 -9.51 -22.22
N GLY A 109 1.99 -9.69 -20.94
CA GLY A 109 2.88 -9.25 -19.86
C GLY A 109 4.11 -10.12 -19.70
N ALA A 110 4.04 -11.41 -20.02
CA ALA A 110 5.19 -12.31 -20.00
C ALA A 110 6.20 -11.99 -21.12
N GLU A 111 5.75 -11.46 -22.26
CA GLU A 111 6.65 -10.99 -23.32
C GLU A 111 7.38 -9.68 -22.95
N LEU A 112 6.74 -8.82 -22.14
CA LEU A 112 7.30 -7.52 -21.74
C LEU A 112 8.15 -7.58 -20.46
N VAL A 113 7.93 -8.59 -19.60
CA VAL A 113 8.52 -8.66 -18.25
C VAL A 113 10.05 -8.61 -18.26
N ASP A 114 10.70 -9.27 -19.22
CA ASP A 114 12.17 -9.33 -19.30
C ASP A 114 12.77 -7.94 -19.55
N GLN A 115 12.11 -7.13 -20.40
CA GLN A 115 12.54 -5.76 -20.66
C GLN A 115 12.41 -4.87 -19.42
N VAL A 116 11.34 -5.08 -18.63
CA VAL A 116 11.17 -4.38 -17.36
C VAL A 116 12.25 -4.79 -16.37
N LEU A 117 12.52 -6.10 -16.25
CA LEU A 117 13.55 -6.63 -15.35
C LEU A 117 14.94 -6.08 -15.69
N ASP A 118 15.28 -5.90 -16.96
CA ASP A 118 16.55 -5.28 -17.36
C ASP A 118 16.68 -3.82 -16.89
N VAL A 119 15.59 -3.05 -16.90
CA VAL A 119 15.56 -1.69 -16.34
C VAL A 119 15.67 -1.73 -14.82
N VAL A 120 14.95 -2.66 -14.17
CA VAL A 120 14.99 -2.84 -12.71
C VAL A 120 16.40 -3.21 -12.24
N ARG A 121 17.08 -4.14 -12.95
CA ARG A 121 18.49 -4.50 -12.71
C ARG A 121 19.41 -3.30 -12.80
N ARG A 122 19.29 -2.50 -13.86
CA ARG A 122 20.08 -1.28 -14.06
C ARG A 122 19.90 -0.29 -12.92
N GLU A 123 18.67 -0.09 -12.46
CA GLU A 123 18.40 0.79 -11.31
C GLU A 123 18.92 0.20 -10.00
N ALA A 124 18.78 -1.11 -9.79
CA ALA A 124 19.28 -1.81 -8.61
C ALA A 124 20.81 -1.79 -8.51
N GLU A 125 21.52 -1.98 -9.64
CA GLU A 125 22.99 -1.86 -9.73
C GLU A 125 23.47 -0.42 -9.47
N GLY A 126 22.63 0.57 -9.78
CA GLY A 126 22.89 1.98 -9.47
C GLY A 126 22.61 2.38 -8.02
N CYS A 127 22.31 1.43 -7.13
CA CYS A 127 22.13 1.68 -5.69
C CYS A 127 23.37 1.28 -4.90
N ASP A 128 23.75 2.06 -3.89
CA ASP A 128 24.82 1.67 -2.97
C ASP A 128 24.38 0.52 -2.05
N CYS A 129 23.14 0.56 -1.55
CA CYS A 129 22.54 -0.50 -0.73
C CYS A 129 21.02 -0.48 -0.86
N LEU A 130 20.54 -1.21 -1.86
CA LEU A 130 19.11 -1.39 -2.13
C LEU A 130 18.37 -1.96 -0.91
N GLN A 131 17.37 -1.23 -0.40
CA GLN A 131 16.46 -1.73 0.65
C GLN A 131 15.48 -2.75 0.08
N GLY A 132 14.91 -2.43 -1.08
CA GLY A 132 13.76 -3.13 -1.61
C GLY A 132 13.08 -2.41 -2.75
N PHE A 133 11.93 -2.94 -3.12
CA PHE A 133 11.09 -2.48 -4.20
C PHE A 133 9.75 -2.00 -3.66
N GLN A 134 9.25 -0.90 -4.21
CA GLN A 134 7.92 -0.38 -3.90
C GLN A 134 7.08 -0.40 -5.17
N ILE A 135 6.00 -1.18 -5.19
CA ILE A 135 5.15 -1.33 -6.37
C ILE A 135 3.79 -0.67 -6.15
N THR A 136 3.34 0.17 -7.08
CA THR A 136 1.97 0.68 -7.11
C THR A 136 1.20 0.09 -8.27
N HIS A 137 0.08 -0.55 -7.97
CA HIS A 137 -0.75 -1.23 -8.96
C HIS A 137 -2.22 -1.35 -8.51
N SER A 138 -3.11 -1.74 -9.42
CA SER A 138 -4.48 -2.13 -9.08
C SER A 138 -4.67 -3.63 -9.21
N LEU A 139 -5.46 -4.21 -8.32
CA LEU A 139 -5.76 -5.64 -8.32
C LEU A 139 -6.93 -6.00 -9.25
N GLY A 140 -7.76 -5.01 -9.64
CA GLY A 140 -8.91 -5.24 -10.53
C GLY A 140 -8.58 -5.20 -12.03
N GLY A 141 -7.43 -4.65 -12.43
CA GLY A 141 -7.07 -4.50 -13.85
C GLY A 141 -6.48 -5.76 -14.48
N GLY A 142 -6.10 -5.68 -15.76
CA GLY A 142 -5.34 -6.75 -16.42
C GLY A 142 -3.83 -6.57 -16.25
N THR A 143 -3.31 -5.40 -16.64
CA THR A 143 -1.87 -5.09 -16.57
C THR A 143 -1.37 -4.94 -15.13
N GLY A 144 -2.01 -4.06 -14.35
CA GLY A 144 -1.58 -3.80 -12.98
C GLY A 144 -1.63 -5.07 -12.11
N ALA A 145 -2.67 -5.87 -12.29
CA ALA A 145 -2.89 -7.08 -11.51
C ALA A 145 -2.04 -8.26 -12.01
N GLY A 146 -2.23 -8.67 -13.28
CA GLY A 146 -1.55 -9.82 -13.87
C GLY A 146 -0.06 -9.61 -14.05
N MET A 147 0.33 -8.58 -14.80
CA MET A 147 1.74 -8.30 -15.05
C MET A 147 2.44 -7.79 -13.77
N GLY A 148 1.73 -7.02 -12.93
CA GLY A 148 2.28 -6.56 -11.65
C GLY A 148 2.64 -7.71 -10.71
N THR A 149 1.78 -8.72 -10.59
CA THR A 149 2.08 -9.90 -9.77
C THR A 149 3.16 -10.81 -10.37
N LEU A 150 3.21 -10.94 -11.70
CA LEU A 150 4.31 -11.60 -12.39
C LEU A 150 5.66 -10.90 -12.09
N LEU A 151 5.69 -9.57 -12.16
CA LEU A 151 6.87 -8.78 -11.83
C LEU A 151 7.30 -8.97 -10.37
N ILE A 152 6.34 -9.00 -9.44
CA ILE A 152 6.63 -9.24 -8.01
C ILE A 152 7.31 -10.60 -7.83
N SER A 153 6.76 -11.65 -8.43
CA SER A 153 7.34 -13.00 -8.36
C SER A 153 8.75 -13.04 -8.95
N LYS A 154 8.96 -12.48 -10.14
CA LYS A 154 10.29 -12.45 -10.78
C LYS A 154 11.32 -11.63 -10.01
N ILE A 155 10.93 -10.50 -9.44
CA ILE A 155 11.81 -9.72 -8.57
C ILE A 155 12.13 -10.48 -7.28
N ARG A 156 11.18 -11.22 -6.72
CA ARG A 156 11.42 -12.05 -5.53
C ARG A 156 12.37 -13.21 -5.82
N GLU A 157 12.29 -13.83 -7.00
CA GLU A 157 13.24 -14.85 -7.47
C GLU A 157 14.67 -14.29 -7.59
N GLU A 158 14.82 -13.09 -8.17
CA GLU A 158 16.14 -12.50 -8.42
C GLU A 158 16.73 -11.78 -7.20
N PHE A 159 15.88 -11.19 -6.36
CA PHE A 159 16.27 -10.40 -5.17
C PHE A 159 15.58 -10.92 -3.89
N PRO A 160 15.81 -12.18 -3.47
CA PRO A 160 15.09 -12.81 -2.37
C PRO A 160 15.32 -12.11 -1.01
N ASP A 161 16.49 -11.51 -0.81
CA ASP A 161 16.86 -10.83 0.44
C ASP A 161 16.38 -9.36 0.51
N ARG A 162 15.64 -8.88 -0.50
CA ARG A 162 15.18 -7.49 -0.57
C ARG A 162 13.70 -7.39 -0.22
N MET A 163 13.34 -6.29 0.44
CA MET A 163 11.96 -6.06 0.86
C MET A 163 11.06 -5.78 -0.35
N MET A 164 9.86 -6.34 -0.35
CA MET A 164 8.83 -6.10 -1.36
C MET A 164 7.62 -5.44 -0.71
N ALA A 165 7.43 -4.15 -0.97
CA ALA A 165 6.29 -3.38 -0.50
C ALA A 165 5.34 -3.04 -1.66
N THR A 166 4.03 -3.26 -1.49
CA THR A 166 3.04 -2.95 -2.51
C THR A 166 1.98 -1.98 -2.00
N PHE A 167 1.60 -1.02 -2.85
CA PHE A 167 0.42 -0.19 -2.68
C PHE A 167 -0.62 -0.70 -3.66
N SER A 168 -1.55 -1.49 -3.12
CA SER A 168 -2.48 -2.31 -3.89
C SER A 168 -3.88 -1.73 -3.83
N VAL A 169 -4.35 -1.23 -4.97
CA VAL A 169 -5.72 -0.70 -5.09
C VAL A 169 -6.71 -1.84 -5.32
N VAL A 170 -7.56 -2.06 -4.34
CA VAL A 170 -8.63 -3.06 -4.36
C VAL A 170 -9.82 -2.51 -5.14
N PRO A 171 -10.39 -3.30 -6.07
CA PRO A 171 -11.54 -2.87 -6.86
C PRO A 171 -12.80 -2.68 -6.00
N SER A 172 -13.72 -1.85 -6.51
CA SER A 172 -15.04 -1.67 -5.91
C SER A 172 -16.11 -1.46 -6.99
N PRO A 173 -17.27 -2.13 -6.89
CA PRO A 173 -18.40 -1.93 -7.80
C PRO A 173 -18.98 -0.51 -7.79
N LYS A 174 -18.67 0.31 -6.78
CA LYS A 174 -19.13 1.72 -6.74
C LYS A 174 -18.33 2.62 -7.68
N VAL A 175 -17.13 2.20 -8.07
CA VAL A 175 -16.16 3.04 -8.80
C VAL A 175 -15.90 2.51 -10.21
N SER A 176 -16.03 1.20 -10.43
CA SER A 176 -15.80 0.57 -11.73
C SER A 176 -16.99 -0.30 -12.15
N ASP A 177 -17.34 -0.22 -13.44
CA ASP A 177 -18.37 -1.03 -14.08
C ASP A 177 -17.82 -2.38 -14.61
N THR A 178 -16.53 -2.66 -14.42
CA THR A 178 -15.90 -3.87 -14.94
C THR A 178 -16.31 -5.08 -14.10
N VAL A 179 -17.03 -6.02 -14.71
CA VAL A 179 -17.58 -7.18 -14.00
C VAL A 179 -16.55 -8.23 -13.60
N VAL A 180 -15.40 -8.30 -14.29
CA VAL A 180 -14.37 -9.33 -14.07
C VAL A 180 -13.34 -9.00 -12.99
N GLU A 181 -13.42 -7.82 -12.37
CA GLU A 181 -12.46 -7.38 -11.34
C GLU A 181 -12.30 -8.35 -10.17
N PRO A 182 -13.35 -9.03 -9.65
CA PRO A 182 -13.17 -10.01 -8.58
C PRO A 182 -12.28 -11.19 -8.98
N TYR A 183 -12.29 -11.64 -10.24
CA TYR A 183 -11.36 -12.68 -10.71
C TYR A 183 -9.91 -12.18 -10.65
N ASN A 184 -9.66 -11.01 -11.24
CA ASN A 184 -8.33 -10.40 -11.25
C ASN A 184 -7.79 -10.17 -9.83
N ALA A 185 -8.67 -9.71 -8.92
CA ALA A 185 -8.30 -9.43 -7.54
C ALA A 185 -7.98 -10.70 -6.75
N THR A 186 -8.82 -11.74 -6.82
CA THR A 186 -8.57 -13.03 -6.14
C THR A 186 -7.25 -13.67 -6.59
N LEU A 187 -7.01 -13.71 -7.91
CA LEU A 187 -5.76 -14.25 -8.47
C LEU A 187 -4.54 -13.43 -8.02
N SER A 188 -4.69 -12.10 -7.95
CA SER A 188 -3.60 -11.23 -7.52
C SER A 188 -3.31 -11.34 -6.02
N ILE A 189 -4.34 -11.44 -5.19
CA ILE A 189 -4.18 -11.62 -3.74
C ILE A 189 -3.45 -12.92 -3.46
N HIS A 190 -3.79 -14.01 -4.16
CA HIS A 190 -3.07 -15.28 -4.03
C HIS A 190 -1.56 -15.11 -4.25
N GLN A 191 -1.15 -14.37 -5.29
CA GLN A 191 0.27 -14.08 -5.55
C GLN A 191 0.90 -13.15 -4.50
N LEU A 192 0.15 -12.17 -3.98
CA LEU A 192 0.65 -11.22 -2.98
C LEU A 192 0.92 -11.88 -1.62
N VAL A 193 0.07 -12.83 -1.21
CA VAL A 193 0.23 -13.58 0.05
C VAL A 193 1.59 -14.28 0.14
N GLU A 194 2.15 -14.72 -0.99
CA GLU A 194 3.40 -15.47 -1.01
C GLU A 194 4.62 -14.61 -1.33
N ASN A 195 4.46 -13.59 -2.18
CA ASN A 195 5.59 -12.87 -2.77
C ASN A 195 5.81 -11.45 -2.24
N SER A 196 4.88 -10.90 -1.45
CA SER A 196 5.04 -9.56 -0.85
C SER A 196 5.37 -9.64 0.64
N ASP A 197 6.19 -8.71 1.14
CA ASP A 197 6.51 -8.62 2.57
C ASP A 197 5.59 -7.59 3.28
N GLU A 198 5.11 -6.58 2.55
CA GLU A 198 4.19 -5.55 3.04
C GLU A 198 3.19 -5.19 1.94
N THR A 199 1.88 -5.26 2.21
CA THR A 199 0.85 -4.82 1.25
C THR A 199 -0.07 -3.80 1.89
N PHE A 200 0.02 -2.54 1.43
CA PHE A 200 -0.87 -1.45 1.82
C PHE A 200 -2.15 -1.51 0.99
N CYS A 201 -3.23 -1.96 1.61
CA CYS A 201 -4.53 -2.09 0.97
C CYS A 201 -5.23 -0.73 0.86
N ILE A 202 -5.52 -0.33 -0.37
CA ILE A 202 -6.23 0.91 -0.68
C ILE A 202 -7.53 0.53 -1.39
N ASP A 203 -8.66 0.81 -0.77
CA ASP A 203 -9.97 0.45 -1.29
C ASP A 203 -10.65 1.66 -1.95
N ASN A 204 -10.96 1.52 -3.23
CA ASN A 204 -11.72 2.52 -3.98
C ASN A 204 -13.08 2.81 -3.35
N GLU A 205 -13.71 1.84 -2.69
CA GLU A 205 -14.97 2.05 -1.97
C GLU A 205 -14.80 3.05 -0.82
N ALA A 206 -13.76 2.86 -0.01
CA ALA A 206 -13.46 3.71 1.14
C ALA A 206 -13.04 5.11 0.69
N LEU A 207 -12.21 5.21 -0.34
CA LEU A 207 -11.80 6.50 -0.92
C LEU A 207 -13.01 7.29 -1.44
N TYR A 208 -13.94 6.62 -2.13
CA TYR A 208 -15.15 7.26 -2.63
C TYR A 208 -16.05 7.75 -1.48
N ASP A 209 -16.25 6.92 -0.45
CA ASP A 209 -17.05 7.27 0.72
C ASP A 209 -16.42 8.43 1.51
N ILE A 210 -15.08 8.48 1.65
CA ILE A 210 -14.36 9.62 2.25
C ILE A 210 -14.60 10.90 1.45
N CYS A 211 -14.40 10.86 0.13
CA CYS A 211 -14.59 12.03 -0.73
C CYS A 211 -16.02 12.58 -0.65
N MET A 212 -17.02 11.69 -0.69
CA MET A 212 -18.42 12.09 -0.69
C MET A 212 -18.90 12.53 0.70
N ARG A 213 -18.64 11.72 1.75
CA ARG A 213 -19.20 11.94 3.08
C ARG A 213 -18.37 12.91 3.92
N THR A 214 -17.05 12.81 3.88
CA THR A 214 -16.14 13.58 4.73
C THR A 214 -15.71 14.88 4.04
N LEU A 215 -15.25 14.80 2.79
CA LEU A 215 -14.81 15.99 2.04
C LEU A 215 -15.96 16.78 1.40
N LYS A 216 -17.18 16.23 1.41
CA LYS A 216 -18.40 16.84 0.85
C LYS A 216 -18.30 17.14 -0.65
N LEU A 217 -17.62 16.27 -1.40
CA LEU A 217 -17.56 16.34 -2.86
C LEU A 217 -18.78 15.61 -3.44
N SER A 218 -19.60 16.30 -4.23
CA SER A 218 -20.81 15.72 -4.81
C SER A 218 -20.50 14.63 -5.85
N ASN A 219 -19.49 14.86 -6.70
CA ASN A 219 -19.02 13.93 -7.73
C ASN A 219 -17.48 13.79 -7.63
N PRO A 220 -16.97 12.85 -6.81
CA PRO A 220 -15.54 12.57 -6.71
C PRO A 220 -14.96 12.13 -8.06
N SER A 221 -13.84 12.73 -8.47
CA SER A 221 -13.08 12.31 -9.66
C SER A 221 -11.90 11.41 -9.26
N TYR A 222 -11.34 10.64 -10.20
CA TYR A 222 -10.10 9.88 -9.95
C TYR A 222 -8.95 10.76 -9.46
N GLY A 223 -8.90 12.04 -9.86
CA GLY A 223 -7.91 12.99 -9.32
C GLY A 223 -8.06 13.22 -7.81
N ASP A 224 -9.29 13.24 -7.29
CA ASP A 224 -9.55 13.41 -5.86
C ASP A 224 -9.18 12.13 -5.08
N LEU A 225 -9.46 10.96 -5.64
CA LEU A 225 -9.04 9.67 -5.06
C LEU A 225 -7.50 9.56 -5.04
N ASN A 226 -6.85 9.86 -6.15
CA ASN A 226 -5.39 9.80 -6.28
C ASN A 226 -4.69 10.78 -5.33
N TYR A 227 -5.30 11.94 -5.04
CA TYR A 227 -4.78 12.85 -4.02
C TYR A 227 -4.73 12.20 -2.64
N LEU A 228 -5.81 11.54 -2.21
CA LEU A 228 -5.86 10.83 -0.93
C LEU A 228 -4.80 9.72 -0.86
N VAL A 229 -4.68 8.92 -1.92
CA VAL A 229 -3.68 7.85 -2.00
C VAL A 229 -2.27 8.42 -1.92
N SER A 230 -1.98 9.50 -2.65
CA SER A 230 -0.66 10.14 -2.63
C SER A 230 -0.30 10.70 -1.25
N ALA A 231 -1.29 11.19 -0.49
CA ALA A 231 -1.10 11.70 0.87
C ALA A 231 -0.72 10.57 1.84
N VAL A 232 -1.39 9.41 1.74
CA VAL A 232 -1.04 8.23 2.54
C VAL A 232 0.32 7.67 2.14
N MET A 233 0.59 7.49 0.84
CA MET A 233 1.90 7.02 0.38
C MET A 233 3.03 7.92 0.86
N SER A 234 2.83 9.25 0.80
CA SER A 234 3.78 10.21 1.36
C SER A 234 3.95 10.02 2.87
N GLY A 235 2.84 9.84 3.60
CA GLY A 235 2.83 9.58 5.04
C GLY A 235 3.59 8.31 5.45
N VAL A 236 3.27 7.17 4.83
CA VAL A 236 3.91 5.87 5.07
C VAL A 236 5.41 5.95 4.81
N THR A 237 5.82 6.58 3.71
CA THR A 237 7.23 6.71 3.32
C THR A 237 7.99 7.81 4.07
N THR A 238 7.33 8.56 4.97
CA THR A 238 7.95 9.69 5.68
C THR A 238 9.16 9.25 6.52
N CYS A 239 9.07 8.12 7.21
CA CYS A 239 10.16 7.60 8.07
C CYS A 239 11.40 7.16 7.26
N LEU A 240 11.20 6.89 5.97
CA LEU A 240 12.26 6.53 5.03
C LEU A 240 12.92 7.79 4.47
N ARG A 241 12.11 8.78 4.07
CA ARG A 241 12.52 10.00 3.35
C ARG A 241 13.09 11.11 4.21
N PHE A 242 12.77 11.12 5.50
CA PHE A 242 13.26 12.13 6.42
C PHE A 242 13.96 11.48 7.62
N PRO A 243 14.95 12.16 8.20
CA PRO A 243 15.60 11.66 9.41
C PRO A 243 14.59 11.59 10.56
N GLY A 244 14.49 10.41 11.16
CA GLY A 244 13.61 10.11 12.29
C GLY A 244 14.20 9.00 13.15
N GLN A 245 13.76 8.92 14.42
CA GLN A 245 14.30 7.97 15.40
C GLN A 245 13.76 6.53 15.21
N LEU A 246 12.54 6.37 14.69
CA LEU A 246 11.83 5.08 14.57
C LEU A 246 11.56 4.72 13.10
N ASN A 247 11.55 3.42 12.77
CA ASN A 247 11.22 2.86 11.45
C ASN A 247 12.02 3.46 10.27
N SER A 248 13.35 3.47 10.44
CA SER A 248 14.30 4.09 9.51
C SER A 248 14.51 3.36 8.17
N ASP A 249 13.92 2.19 7.99
CA ASP A 249 14.01 1.36 6.77
C ASP A 249 12.79 0.45 6.64
N LEU A 250 12.56 -0.07 5.42
CA LEU A 250 11.43 -0.96 5.11
C LEU A 250 11.47 -2.24 5.96
N ARG A 251 12.66 -2.82 6.18
CA ARG A 251 12.79 -4.08 6.92
C ARG A 251 12.38 -3.92 8.38
N LYS A 252 12.74 -2.82 9.03
CA LYS A 252 12.33 -2.50 10.41
C LYS A 252 10.83 -2.26 10.51
N LEU A 253 10.22 -1.62 9.50
CA LEU A 253 8.77 -1.47 9.46
C LEU A 253 8.11 -2.85 9.42
N ALA A 254 8.54 -3.73 8.53
CA ALA A 254 8.00 -5.08 8.41
C ALA A 254 8.15 -5.90 9.70
N VAL A 255 9.34 -5.91 10.30
CA VAL A 255 9.59 -6.64 11.56
C VAL A 255 8.67 -6.18 12.69
N ASN A 256 8.32 -4.89 12.72
CA ASN A 256 7.47 -4.33 13.75
C ASN A 256 5.97 -4.50 13.47
N MET A 257 5.59 -4.61 12.19
CA MET A 257 4.19 -4.62 11.75
C MET A 257 3.66 -6.00 11.38
N VAL A 258 4.52 -6.95 11.01
CA VAL A 258 4.15 -8.27 10.52
C VAL A 258 4.54 -9.34 11.55
N PRO A 259 3.63 -9.71 12.47
CA PRO A 259 3.90 -10.79 13.41
C PRO A 259 3.93 -12.17 12.73
N PHE A 260 3.12 -12.35 11.67
CA PHE A 260 3.01 -13.60 10.93
C PHE A 260 3.21 -13.36 9.43
N PRO A 261 4.02 -14.18 8.73
CA PRO A 261 4.42 -13.91 7.34
C PRO A 261 3.27 -13.69 6.36
N ARG A 262 2.14 -14.39 6.50
CA ARG A 262 0.98 -14.27 5.60
C ARG A 262 0.06 -13.09 5.93
N LEU A 263 0.14 -12.58 7.17
CA LEU A 263 -0.71 -11.48 7.65
C LEU A 263 -0.02 -10.12 7.52
N HIS A 264 0.38 -9.78 6.29
CA HIS A 264 1.11 -8.56 5.96
C HIS A 264 0.25 -7.52 5.20
N PHE A 265 -1.08 -7.67 5.23
CA PHE A 265 -2.01 -6.72 4.63
C PHE A 265 -2.39 -5.62 5.62
N PHE A 266 -2.04 -4.38 5.29
CA PHE A 266 -2.25 -3.23 6.16
C PHE A 266 -3.43 -2.38 5.72
N MET A 267 -4.22 -1.98 6.71
CA MET A 267 -5.17 -0.88 6.60
C MET A 267 -4.41 0.44 6.78
N VAL A 268 -4.65 1.40 5.89
CA VAL A 268 -4.01 2.71 5.96
C VAL A 268 -5.03 3.81 6.19
N GLY A 269 -4.62 4.85 6.90
CA GLY A 269 -5.46 6.01 7.22
C GLY A 269 -4.66 7.30 7.19
N PHE A 270 -5.34 8.42 6.94
CA PHE A 270 -4.73 9.75 6.94
C PHE A 270 -5.60 10.73 7.72
N ALA A 271 -4.97 11.60 8.50
CA ALA A 271 -5.60 12.75 9.10
C ALA A 271 -4.67 13.98 8.99
N PRO A 272 -5.22 15.20 8.84
CA PRO A 272 -6.64 15.53 8.85
C PRO A 272 -7.31 15.35 7.48
N LEU A 273 -8.56 14.87 7.49
CA LEU A 273 -9.43 14.88 6.31
C LEU A 273 -10.47 15.98 6.48
N THR A 274 -10.17 17.16 5.94
CA THR A 274 -11.05 18.34 6.03
C THR A 274 -11.50 18.80 4.65
N SER A 275 -12.79 19.11 4.51
CA SER A 275 -13.32 19.73 3.30
C SER A 275 -12.67 21.10 3.06
N ARG A 276 -12.61 21.52 1.79
CA ARG A 276 -12.00 22.81 1.39
C ARG A 276 -12.60 24.02 2.12
N GLY A 277 -13.89 23.98 2.44
CA GLY A 277 -14.59 25.05 3.16
C GLY A 277 -14.37 25.07 4.68
N ALA A 278 -14.05 23.92 5.29
CA ALA A 278 -13.79 23.82 6.73
C ALA A 278 -12.31 24.01 7.09
N HIS A 279 -11.43 23.93 6.10
CA HIS A 279 -9.98 23.92 6.30
C HIS A 279 -9.46 25.18 7.03
N SER A 280 -9.98 26.37 6.69
CA SER A 280 -9.55 27.64 7.31
C SER A 280 -10.07 27.85 8.74
N PHE A 281 -11.06 27.08 9.19
CA PHE A 281 -11.74 27.29 10.46
C PHE A 281 -11.38 26.24 11.52
N ARG A 282 -10.70 25.16 11.12
CA ARG A 282 -10.39 24.02 12.01
C ARG A 282 -8.94 24.10 12.48
N ALA A 283 -8.75 24.30 13.78
CA ALA A 283 -7.43 24.23 14.40
C ALA A 283 -7.05 22.76 14.63
N VAL A 284 -6.16 22.23 13.80
CA VAL A 284 -5.66 20.85 13.92
C VAL A 284 -4.81 20.73 15.20
N SER A 285 -5.09 19.73 16.04
CA SER A 285 -4.35 19.43 17.28
C SER A 285 -3.99 17.94 17.37
N VAL A 286 -3.01 17.57 18.20
CA VAL A 286 -2.61 16.16 18.37
C VAL A 286 -3.79 15.27 18.83
N PRO A 287 -4.60 15.63 19.84
CA PRO A 287 -5.75 14.82 20.23
C PRO A 287 -6.77 14.62 19.10
N GLU A 288 -7.00 15.67 18.31
CA GLU A 288 -7.92 15.59 17.17
C GLU A 288 -7.39 14.72 16.03
N LEU A 289 -6.09 14.80 15.74
CA LEU A 289 -5.43 13.90 14.79
C LEU A 289 -5.53 12.46 15.26
N THR A 290 -5.23 12.18 16.52
CA THR A 290 -5.34 10.85 17.11
C THR A 290 -6.77 10.32 17.06
N GLN A 291 -7.77 11.16 17.38
CA GLN A 291 -9.18 10.75 17.30
C GLN A 291 -9.61 10.43 15.86
N GLN A 292 -9.24 11.27 14.89
CA GLN A 292 -9.52 11.04 13.48
C GLN A 292 -8.80 9.81 12.94
N MET A 293 -7.62 9.50 13.44
CA MET A 293 -6.82 8.36 13.04
C MET A 293 -7.50 7.03 13.37
N PHE A 294 -8.21 6.97 14.49
CA PHE A 294 -9.00 5.81 14.93
C PHE A 294 -10.50 5.99 14.64
N ASP A 295 -10.89 6.82 13.67
CA ASP A 295 -12.26 6.86 13.15
C ASP A 295 -12.36 5.89 11.95
N PRO A 296 -13.26 4.89 11.96
CA PRO A 296 -13.44 3.99 10.81
C PRO A 296 -13.71 4.74 9.50
N LYS A 297 -14.28 5.95 9.57
CA LYS A 297 -14.58 6.78 8.38
C LYS A 297 -13.35 7.34 7.69
N ASN A 298 -12.19 7.31 8.35
CA ASN A 298 -10.94 7.84 7.82
C ASN A 298 -9.97 6.73 7.35
N MET A 299 -10.39 5.47 7.46
CA MET A 299 -9.65 4.34 6.91
C MET A 299 -9.83 4.31 5.40
N MET A 300 -8.75 4.06 4.68
CA MET A 300 -8.75 3.91 3.23
C MET A 300 -8.96 2.45 2.79
N ALA A 301 -9.21 1.54 3.72
CA ALA A 301 -9.76 0.21 3.46
C ALA A 301 -11.18 0.16 4.03
N ALA A 302 -12.16 -0.34 3.27
CA ALA A 302 -13.55 -0.39 3.72
C ALA A 302 -13.77 -1.56 4.68
N SER A 303 -13.17 -1.46 5.87
CA SER A 303 -13.32 -2.41 6.96
C SER A 303 -13.47 -1.65 8.26
N ASP A 304 -14.36 -2.11 9.13
CA ASP A 304 -14.54 -1.51 10.45
C ASP A 304 -13.60 -2.19 11.44
N PHE A 305 -12.59 -1.49 11.94
CA PHE A 305 -11.67 -2.07 12.93
C PHE A 305 -12.37 -2.54 14.20
N ARG A 306 -13.59 -2.05 14.49
CA ARG A 306 -14.37 -2.48 15.66
C ARG A 306 -14.91 -3.90 15.51
N ASN A 307 -14.94 -4.44 14.30
CA ASN A 307 -15.33 -5.83 14.01
C ASN A 307 -14.16 -6.80 14.12
N GLY A 308 -12.96 -6.31 14.47
CA GLY A 308 -11.77 -7.12 14.67
C GLY A 308 -10.88 -6.59 15.78
N ARG A 309 -9.62 -7.03 15.77
CA ARG A 309 -8.58 -6.60 16.69
C ARG A 309 -7.36 -6.14 15.91
N TYR A 310 -6.63 -5.17 16.45
CA TYR A 310 -5.33 -4.76 15.93
C TYR A 310 -4.26 -5.72 16.45
N LEU A 311 -3.54 -6.35 15.53
CA LEU A 311 -2.32 -7.08 15.82
C LEU A 311 -1.21 -6.07 16.14
N THR A 312 -0.95 -5.15 15.22
CA THR A 312 0.08 -4.11 15.33
C THR A 312 -0.41 -2.81 14.68
N CYS A 313 0.07 -1.68 15.18
CA CYS A 313 -0.25 -0.35 14.69
C CYS A 313 1.00 0.51 14.61
N SER A 314 1.08 1.37 13.59
CA SER A 314 2.09 2.41 13.46
C SER A 314 1.40 3.74 13.14
N ALA A 315 1.70 4.75 13.95
CA ALA A 315 1.18 6.10 13.81
C ALA A 315 2.34 7.07 13.54
N ILE A 316 2.32 7.69 12.37
CA ILE A 316 3.36 8.62 11.92
C ILE A 316 2.81 10.04 12.01
N PHE A 317 3.27 10.81 12.99
CA PHE A 317 2.93 12.22 13.14
C PHE A 317 3.94 13.11 12.41
N ARG A 318 3.44 14.10 11.68
CA ARG A 318 4.25 15.06 10.92
C ARG A 318 3.95 16.48 11.38
N GLY A 319 4.99 17.30 11.45
CA GLY A 319 4.93 18.71 11.87
C GLY A 319 5.57 18.94 13.24
N ARG A 320 5.42 20.16 13.76
CA ARG A 320 5.96 20.55 15.06
C ARG A 320 5.04 20.06 16.18
N VAL A 321 5.21 18.79 16.56
CA VAL A 321 4.44 18.12 17.61
C VAL A 321 5.31 17.77 18.81
N ALA A 322 4.75 17.86 20.03
CA ALA A 322 5.44 17.45 21.24
C ALA A 322 5.33 15.94 21.42
N MET A 323 6.47 15.23 21.51
CA MET A 323 6.51 13.77 21.65
C MET A 323 5.69 13.26 22.83
N LYS A 324 5.81 13.93 23.99
CA LYS A 324 5.03 13.61 25.18
C LYS A 324 3.52 13.65 24.95
N GLU A 325 3.03 14.67 24.23
CA GLU A 325 1.60 14.81 23.95
C GLU A 325 1.11 13.67 23.04
N VAL A 326 1.90 13.30 22.04
CA VAL A 326 1.59 12.18 21.14
C VAL A 326 1.52 10.86 21.92
N GLU A 327 2.53 10.56 22.75
CA GLU A 327 2.56 9.34 23.57
C GLU A 327 1.40 9.28 24.57
N ASP A 328 1.11 10.39 25.25
CA ASP A 328 -0.02 10.49 26.19
C ASP A 328 -1.35 10.22 25.48
N GLN A 329 -1.57 10.78 24.28
CA GLN A 329 -2.79 10.55 23.51
C GLN A 329 -2.90 9.11 22.98
N MET A 330 -1.81 8.52 22.49
CA MET A 330 -1.82 7.15 21.99
C MET A 330 -2.06 6.15 23.11
N ARG A 331 -1.46 6.36 24.28
CA ARG A 331 -1.73 5.54 25.48
C ARG A 331 -3.18 5.67 25.93
N ASN A 332 -3.75 6.88 25.90
CA ASN A 332 -5.16 7.10 26.23
C ASN A 332 -6.10 6.34 25.29
N VAL A 333 -5.81 6.32 23.98
CA VAL A 333 -6.58 5.51 23.03
C VAL A 333 -6.47 4.03 23.35
N GLN A 334 -5.25 3.53 23.55
CA GLN A 334 -5.03 2.11 23.86
C GLN A 334 -5.76 1.69 25.14
N SER A 335 -5.72 2.51 26.19
CA SER A 335 -6.42 2.22 27.46
C SER A 335 -7.94 2.28 27.34
N LYS A 336 -8.49 3.18 26.51
CA LYS A 336 -9.95 3.27 26.28
C LYS A 336 -10.49 2.14 25.42
N ASN A 337 -9.67 1.66 24.50
CA ASN A 337 -10.04 0.75 23.43
C ASN A 337 -9.30 -0.60 23.56
N SER A 338 -8.91 -1.00 24.77
CA SER A 338 -8.02 -2.14 25.01
C SER A 338 -8.53 -3.44 24.40
N SER A 339 -9.85 -3.65 24.39
CA SER A 339 -10.51 -4.82 23.77
C SER A 339 -10.31 -4.93 22.26
N TYR A 340 -9.94 -3.84 21.58
CA TYR A 340 -9.67 -3.82 20.14
C TYR A 340 -8.19 -4.02 19.82
N PHE A 341 -7.32 -4.19 20.81
CA PHE A 341 -5.91 -4.53 20.62
C PHE A 341 -5.68 -5.93 21.15
N VAL A 342 -4.89 -6.74 20.45
CA VAL A 342 -4.53 -8.06 20.97
C VAL A 342 -3.66 -7.92 22.24
N GLU A 343 -3.97 -8.72 23.25
CA GLU A 343 -3.32 -8.63 24.57
C GLU A 343 -1.96 -9.35 24.59
N TRP A 344 -1.80 -10.39 23.77
CA TRP A 344 -0.61 -11.23 23.67
C TRP A 344 0.56 -10.57 22.90
N ILE A 345 0.32 -9.47 22.16
CA ILE A 345 1.39 -8.60 21.63
C ILE A 345 1.53 -7.38 22.55
N PRO A 346 2.47 -7.38 23.51
CA PRO A 346 2.68 -6.21 24.36
C PRO A 346 3.23 -5.05 23.54
N ASN A 347 2.78 -3.83 23.86
CA ASN A 347 3.24 -2.58 23.23
C ASN A 347 3.12 -2.58 21.68
N ASN A 348 2.00 -3.09 21.17
CA ASN A 348 1.74 -3.23 19.73
C ASN A 348 1.49 -1.92 18.95
N ILE A 349 1.58 -0.76 19.60
CA ILE A 349 1.43 0.54 18.96
C ILE A 349 2.79 1.24 18.90
N GLN A 350 3.23 1.55 17.69
CA GLN A 350 4.42 2.33 17.43
C GLN A 350 4.07 3.76 17.02
N THR A 351 4.86 4.72 17.49
CA THR A 351 4.70 6.13 17.15
C THR A 351 6.00 6.66 16.55
N ALA A 352 5.89 7.26 15.36
CA ALA A 352 7.00 7.93 14.70
C ALA A 352 6.68 9.41 14.55
N LEU A 353 7.71 10.25 14.68
CA LEU A 353 7.57 11.70 14.56
C LEU A 353 8.52 12.24 13.49
N CYS A 354 8.01 13.12 12.64
CA CYS A 354 8.77 13.84 11.64
C CYS A 354 8.51 15.33 11.76
N ALA A 355 9.58 16.14 11.85
CA ALA A 355 9.45 17.58 12.00
C ALA A 355 8.92 18.28 10.73
N ILE A 356 9.02 17.64 9.56
CA ILE A 356 8.62 18.20 8.27
C ILE A 356 7.15 17.85 7.98
N PRO A 357 6.24 18.83 8.02
CA PRO A 357 4.85 18.60 7.68
C PRO A 357 4.68 18.41 6.16
N PRO A 358 3.59 17.76 5.72
CA PRO A 358 3.27 17.68 4.30
C PRO A 358 2.87 19.05 3.74
N ARG A 359 2.93 19.19 2.41
CA ARG A 359 2.64 20.46 1.74
C ARG A 359 1.19 20.91 2.00
N GLY A 360 1.04 22.16 2.43
CA GLY A 360 -0.28 22.77 2.66
C GLY A 360 -0.90 22.49 4.03
N LEU A 361 -0.26 21.68 4.88
CA LEU A 361 -0.70 21.41 6.24
C LEU A 361 0.39 21.79 7.24
N THR A 362 -0.02 22.16 8.45
CA THR A 362 0.92 22.43 9.56
C THR A 362 1.24 21.16 10.35
N MET A 363 0.28 20.24 10.44
CA MET A 363 0.40 18.94 11.09
C MET A 363 -0.45 17.90 10.37
N SER A 364 -0.01 16.65 10.40
CA SER A 364 -0.77 15.50 9.92
C SER A 364 -0.41 14.24 10.71
N SER A 365 -1.25 13.22 10.62
CA SER A 365 -0.94 11.87 11.05
C SER A 365 -1.27 10.86 9.94
N THR A 366 -0.46 9.81 9.86
CA THR A 366 -0.69 8.68 8.98
C THR A 366 -0.73 7.41 9.81
N PHE A 367 -1.73 6.59 9.56
CA PHE A 367 -1.96 5.34 10.26
C PHE A 367 -1.66 4.17 9.36
N ILE A 368 -1.02 3.17 9.94
CA ILE A 368 -0.82 1.85 9.35
C ILE A 368 -1.28 0.88 10.43
N GLY A 369 -2.34 0.13 10.17
CA GLY A 369 -2.88 -0.87 11.09
C GLY A 369 -2.84 -2.25 10.45
N ASN A 370 -2.24 -3.21 11.14
CA ASN A 370 -2.45 -4.62 10.86
C ASN A 370 -3.62 -5.08 11.73
N SER A 371 -4.81 -5.19 11.14
CA SER A 371 -6.03 -5.56 11.85
C SER A 371 -6.67 -6.78 11.23
N THR A 372 -7.22 -7.65 12.07
CA THR A 372 -8.00 -8.81 11.63
C THR A 372 -9.27 -8.42 10.89
N SER A 373 -9.76 -7.17 11.02
CA SER A 373 -10.94 -6.69 10.30
C SER A 373 -10.72 -6.59 8.79
N ILE A 374 -9.46 -6.60 8.31
CA ILE A 374 -9.16 -6.62 6.87
C ILE A 374 -9.77 -7.84 6.17
N GLN A 375 -10.10 -8.91 6.92
CA GLN A 375 -10.84 -10.05 6.41
C GLN A 375 -12.17 -9.68 5.76
N GLU A 376 -12.82 -8.59 6.16
CA GLU A 376 -14.06 -8.11 5.52
C GLU A 376 -13.85 -7.74 4.05
N LEU A 377 -12.69 -7.14 3.74
CA LEU A 377 -12.30 -6.80 2.38
C LEU A 377 -12.12 -8.07 1.53
N PHE A 378 -11.45 -9.09 2.08
CA PHE A 378 -11.25 -10.37 1.41
C PHE A 378 -12.56 -11.14 1.24
N LYS A 379 -13.41 -11.19 2.26
CA LYS A 379 -14.76 -11.78 2.18
C LYS A 379 -15.60 -11.12 1.09
N ARG A 380 -15.58 -9.79 0.98
CA ARG A 380 -16.31 -9.07 -0.06
C ARG A 380 -15.85 -9.45 -1.47
N VAL A 381 -14.54 -9.49 -1.70
CA VAL A 381 -13.99 -9.91 -3.01
C VAL A 381 -14.30 -11.39 -3.28
N GLY A 382 -14.17 -12.24 -2.26
CA GLY A 382 -14.48 -13.68 -2.33
C GLY A 382 -15.94 -13.97 -2.67
N GLU A 383 -16.90 -13.33 -2.02
CA GLU A 383 -18.32 -13.52 -2.32
C GLU A 383 -18.67 -13.18 -3.78
N GLN A 384 -18.09 -12.10 -4.30
CA GLN A 384 -18.27 -11.68 -5.70
C GLN A 384 -17.60 -12.66 -6.67
N PHE A 385 -16.38 -13.12 -6.34
CA PHE A 385 -15.67 -14.15 -7.08
C PHE A 385 -16.50 -15.44 -7.14
N THR A 386 -16.93 -15.99 -6.00
CA THR A 386 -17.69 -17.24 -5.93
C THR A 386 -19.01 -17.14 -6.72
N ALA A 387 -19.69 -15.99 -6.64
CA ALA A 387 -20.94 -15.76 -7.39
C ALA A 387 -20.73 -15.82 -8.92
N MET A 388 -19.61 -15.32 -9.42
CA MET A 388 -19.25 -15.41 -10.84
C MET A 388 -18.74 -16.79 -11.23
N PHE A 389 -17.85 -17.36 -10.43
CA PHE A 389 -17.18 -18.64 -10.70
C PHE A 389 -18.17 -19.80 -10.75
N ARG A 390 -19.16 -19.82 -9.84
CA ARG A 390 -20.26 -20.81 -9.87
C ARG A 390 -21.05 -20.80 -11.18
N ARG A 391 -21.12 -19.66 -11.87
CA ARG A 391 -21.81 -19.51 -13.16
C ARG A 391 -20.86 -19.70 -14.34
N LYS A 392 -19.56 -19.90 -14.09
CA LYS A 392 -18.48 -19.91 -15.09
C LYS A 392 -18.54 -18.69 -16.03
N ALA A 393 -19.00 -17.54 -15.51
CA ALA A 393 -19.13 -16.32 -16.30
C ALA A 393 -17.74 -15.81 -16.67
N PHE A 394 -17.54 -15.44 -17.95
CA PHE A 394 -16.28 -14.91 -18.51
C PHE A 394 -15.04 -15.78 -18.35
N LEU A 395 -15.17 -17.02 -17.88
CA LEU A 395 -14.04 -17.92 -17.60
C LEU A 395 -13.22 -18.25 -18.86
N HIS A 396 -13.88 -18.36 -20.01
CA HIS A 396 -13.24 -18.61 -21.32
C HIS A 396 -12.23 -17.52 -21.74
N TRP A 397 -12.29 -16.31 -21.17
CA TRP A 397 -11.28 -15.28 -21.43
C TRP A 397 -9.95 -15.61 -20.77
N TYR A 398 -9.97 -16.32 -19.65
CA TYR A 398 -8.76 -16.69 -18.91
C TYR A 398 -8.22 -18.02 -19.41
N THR A 399 -9.09 -19.02 -19.59
CA THR A 399 -8.68 -20.32 -20.11
C THR A 399 -8.22 -20.26 -21.58
N GLY A 400 -8.73 -19.29 -22.35
CA GLY A 400 -8.24 -18.99 -23.69
C GLY A 400 -6.78 -18.53 -23.74
N GLU A 401 -6.25 -17.99 -22.64
CA GLU A 401 -4.85 -17.55 -22.51
C GLU A 401 -3.95 -18.62 -21.89
N GLY A 402 -4.47 -19.84 -21.69
CA GLY A 402 -3.69 -21.01 -21.21
C GLY A 402 -3.86 -21.35 -19.73
N MET A 403 -4.70 -20.61 -18.99
CA MET A 403 -4.95 -20.82 -17.57
C MET A 403 -5.91 -21.99 -17.30
N ASP A 404 -5.67 -22.78 -16.25
CA ASP A 404 -6.59 -23.86 -15.85
C ASP A 404 -7.71 -23.36 -14.91
N GLU A 405 -8.89 -23.97 -14.95
CA GLU A 405 -9.95 -23.76 -13.94
C GLU A 405 -9.47 -24.14 -12.53
N MET A 406 -8.48 -25.05 -12.42
CA MET A 406 -7.89 -25.43 -11.14
C MET A 406 -7.20 -24.25 -10.44
N GLU A 407 -6.51 -23.38 -11.18
CA GLU A 407 -5.84 -22.19 -10.62
C GLU A 407 -6.83 -21.21 -9.96
N PHE A 408 -8.04 -21.09 -10.52
CA PHE A 408 -9.11 -20.31 -9.88
C PHE A 408 -9.53 -20.90 -8.54
N THR A 409 -9.62 -22.23 -8.48
CA THR A 409 -10.04 -22.95 -7.26
C THR A 409 -8.95 -22.85 -6.19
N GLU A 410 -7.67 -22.94 -6.57
CA GLU A 410 -6.53 -22.75 -5.67
C GLU A 410 -6.49 -21.33 -5.12
N ALA A 411 -6.67 -20.31 -5.96
CA ALA A 411 -6.70 -18.93 -5.52
C ALA A 411 -7.90 -18.64 -4.59
N GLU A 412 -9.08 -19.20 -4.87
CA GLU A 412 -10.25 -19.12 -3.98
C GLU A 412 -9.96 -19.78 -2.63
N SER A 413 -9.37 -20.98 -2.63
CA SER A 413 -9.01 -21.71 -1.42
C SER A 413 -8.02 -20.91 -0.57
N ASN A 414 -6.91 -20.44 -1.17
CA ASN A 414 -5.88 -19.70 -0.44
C ASN A 414 -6.42 -18.37 0.14
N MET A 415 -7.34 -17.71 -0.56
CA MET A 415 -8.00 -16.51 -0.02
C MET A 415 -8.91 -16.85 1.17
N ASN A 416 -9.63 -17.98 1.14
CA ASN A 416 -10.44 -18.44 2.27
C ASN A 416 -9.57 -18.88 3.45
N ASP A 417 -8.41 -19.49 3.20
CA ASP A 417 -7.44 -19.87 4.21
C ASP A 417 -6.88 -18.61 4.89
N LEU A 418 -6.52 -17.57 4.12
CA LEU A 418 -6.09 -16.27 4.67
C LEU A 418 -7.17 -15.63 5.56
N VAL A 419 -8.44 -15.67 5.12
CA VAL A 419 -9.57 -15.19 5.93
C VAL A 419 -9.69 -15.98 7.23
N SER A 420 -9.50 -17.30 7.17
CA SER A 420 -9.56 -18.18 8.34
C SER A 420 -8.41 -17.91 9.32
N GLU A 421 -7.19 -17.66 8.82
CA GLU A 421 -6.05 -17.26 9.64
C GLU A 421 -6.34 -15.94 10.39
N TYR A 422 -6.88 -14.92 9.70
CA TYR A 422 -7.28 -13.67 10.37
C TYR A 422 -8.36 -13.89 11.43
N GLN A 423 -9.32 -14.80 11.18
CA GLN A 423 -10.36 -15.14 12.13
C GLN A 423 -9.77 -15.85 13.37
N GLN A 424 -8.85 -16.79 13.17
CA GLN A 424 -8.18 -17.51 14.26
C GLN A 424 -7.50 -16.54 15.24
N TYR A 425 -6.69 -15.60 14.74
CA TYR A 425 -6.02 -14.62 15.61
C TYR A 425 -6.94 -13.54 16.17
N GLN A 426 -8.12 -13.35 15.59
CA GLN A 426 -9.12 -12.45 16.14
C GLN A 426 -9.76 -13.03 17.41
N ASP A 427 -9.99 -14.34 17.41
CA ASP A 427 -10.64 -15.06 18.50
C ASP A 427 -9.65 -15.51 19.57
N ALA A 428 -8.36 -15.65 19.23
CA ALA A 428 -7.28 -16.01 20.15
C ALA A 428 -7.23 -15.10 21.39
N GLY A 429 -7.33 -15.74 22.56
CA GLY A 429 -7.16 -15.13 23.89
C GLY A 429 -5.95 -15.69 24.63
N ILE A 430 -5.48 -14.98 25.67
CA ILE A 430 -4.38 -15.45 26.52
C ILE A 430 -4.74 -16.77 27.24
N ASP A 431 -6.03 -16.99 27.53
CA ASP A 431 -6.52 -18.15 28.27
C ASP A 431 -6.50 -19.47 27.45
N GLU A 432 -6.39 -19.42 26.11
CA GLU A 432 -6.36 -20.64 25.28
C GLU A 432 -4.96 -21.27 25.21
N GLU A 433 -3.88 -20.53 25.47
CA GLU A 433 -2.53 -21.08 25.53
C GLU A 433 -2.20 -21.72 26.90
N GLU A 434 -2.85 -21.31 28.00
CA GLU A 434 -2.60 -21.92 29.32
C GLU A 434 -3.19 -23.34 29.46
N GLU A 435 -4.27 -23.67 28.74
CA GLU A 435 -4.87 -25.02 28.77
C GLU A 435 -3.99 -26.09 28.10
N GLU A 436 -3.16 -25.73 27.09
CA GLU A 436 -2.25 -26.68 26.44
C GLU A 436 -1.04 -27.07 27.31
N TYR A 437 -0.64 -26.24 28.29
CA TYR A 437 0.48 -26.55 29.19
C TYR A 437 0.05 -27.30 30.46
N GLU A 438 -1.23 -27.28 30.84
CA GLU A 438 -1.72 -28.05 32.01
C GLU A 438 -1.98 -29.53 31.70
N GLU A 439 -2.17 -29.93 30.43
CA GLU A 439 -2.38 -31.34 30.05
C GLU A 439 -1.08 -32.19 29.98
N GLU A 440 0.11 -31.60 30.07
CA GLU A 440 1.41 -32.31 30.01
C GLU A 440 2.05 -32.65 31.37
N LEU A 441 1.33 -32.52 32.50
CA LEU A 441 1.81 -33.04 33.78
C LEU A 441 1.43 -34.53 33.92
N PRO A 442 2.37 -35.49 33.81
CA PRO A 442 2.05 -36.89 34.04
C PRO A 442 1.67 -37.08 35.51
N GLU A 443 0.44 -37.55 35.75
CA GLU A 443 0.00 -38.06 37.05
C GLU A 443 1.00 -39.14 37.50
N GLY A 444 1.80 -38.80 38.53
CA GLY A 444 2.71 -39.74 39.16
C GLY A 444 1.93 -40.83 39.88
N GLU A 445 2.19 -42.08 39.52
CA GLU A 445 1.69 -43.30 40.16
C GLU A 445 2.07 -43.35 41.66
N GLU A 446 1.07 -43.58 42.53
CA GLU A 446 1.25 -44.11 43.91
C GLU A 446 1.08 -45.64 43.94
#